data_AF-A0A832JPN8-F1
#
_entry.id   AF-A0A832JPN8-F1
#
_cell.length_a   1.000
_cell.length_b   1.000
_cell.length_c   1.000
_cell.angle_alpha   90.00
_cell.angle_beta   90.00
_cell.angle_gamma   90.00
#
_symmetry.space_group_name_H-M   'P 1'
#
loop_
_entity.id
_entity.type
_entity.pdbx_description
1 polymer ?
#
loop_
_entity_poly.entity_id
_entity_poly.type
_entity_poly.pdbx_seq_one_letter_code
_entity_poly.pdbx_strand_id
1 'polypeptide(L)'
;MRSRLRPYQREALEWALRVAEARGGAVVSLPTGTGKTLVAVAFAERYVQRGARALVLEPTRFLVEQTAKRFRYEGLDASMIHSGVKERDWSKRVVVATPESALSYLQQRYSGNGTAY
;
A
#
# COMPACT_ATOMS: atom_id res chain seq x y z
N MET A 1 -8.22 8.75 -9.17
CA MET A 1 -8.85 7.42 -9.32
C MET A 1 -9.74 7.35 -10.56
N ARG A 2 -9.79 6.17 -11.20
CA ARG A 2 -10.68 5.89 -12.34
C ARG A 2 -12.05 5.36 -11.90
N SER A 3 -12.07 4.56 -10.83
CA SER A 3 -13.31 3.97 -10.32
C SER A 3 -14.04 4.91 -9.35
N ARG A 4 -15.37 4.92 -9.41
CA ARG A 4 -16.21 5.64 -8.45
C ARG A 4 -16.48 4.78 -7.21
N LEU A 5 -16.22 5.32 -6.02
CA LEU A 5 -16.55 4.68 -4.75
C LEU A 5 -18.08 4.64 -4.55
N ARG A 6 -18.57 3.48 -4.09
CA ARG A 6 -19.94 3.33 -3.58
C ARG A 6 -20.11 4.14 -2.28
N PRO A 7 -21.35 4.51 -1.89
CA PRO A 7 -21.57 5.31 -0.67
C PRO A 7 -20.89 4.76 0.57
N TYR A 8 -21.03 3.47 0.88
CA TYR A 8 -20.39 2.83 2.04
C TYR A 8 -18.85 2.81 1.95
N GLN A 9 -18.27 2.72 0.75
CA GLN A 9 -16.82 2.75 0.56
C GLN A 9 -16.27 4.16 0.81
N ARG A 10 -17.02 5.19 0.39
CA ARG A 10 -16.69 6.58 0.67
C ARG A 10 -16.79 6.86 2.17
N GLU A 11 -17.85 6.40 2.82
CA GLU A 11 -17.99 6.53 4.27
C GLU A 11 -16.81 5.88 5.02
N ALA A 12 -16.45 4.65 4.64
CA ALA A 12 -15.30 3.95 5.22
C ALA A 12 -13.99 4.71 4.99
N LEU A 13 -13.78 5.28 3.79
CA LEU A 13 -12.61 6.10 3.46
C LEU A 13 -12.55 7.36 4.33
N GLU A 14 -13.63 8.14 4.40
CA GLU A 14 -13.64 9.41 5.13
C GLU A 14 -13.48 9.17 6.65
N TRP A 15 -14.05 8.08 7.17
CA TRP A 15 -13.78 7.65 8.55
C TRP A 15 -12.30 7.30 8.74
N ALA A 16 -11.71 6.50 7.85
CA ALA A 16 -10.33 6.07 7.96
C ALA A 16 -9.35 7.25 7.91
N LEU A 17 -9.56 8.21 7.00
CA LEU A 17 -8.74 9.42 6.88
C LEU A 17 -8.79 10.25 8.16
N ARG A 18 -9.99 10.54 8.66
CA ARG A 18 -10.16 11.32 9.90
C ARG A 18 -9.49 10.65 11.10
N VAL A 19 -9.65 9.34 11.25
CA VAL A 19 -9.07 8.61 12.38
C VAL A 19 -7.55 8.49 12.23
N ALA A 20 -7.03 8.25 11.02
CA ALA A 20 -5.60 8.21 10.78
C ALA A 20 -4.93 9.57 11.03
N GLU A 21 -5.54 10.67 10.62
CA GLU A 21 -5.05 12.02 10.91
C GLU A 21 -5.06 12.33 12.41
N ALA A 22 -6.09 11.89 13.15
CA ALA A 22 -6.19 12.15 14.59
C ALA A 22 -5.36 11.20 15.48
N ARG A 23 -5.10 9.96 15.04
CA ARG A 23 -4.53 8.89 15.88
C ARG A 23 -3.31 8.18 15.30
N GLY A 24 -2.87 8.55 14.10
CA GLY A 24 -1.74 7.91 13.43
C GLY A 24 -2.07 6.56 12.75
N GLY A 25 -3.32 6.10 12.80
CA GLY A 25 -3.73 4.87 12.12
C GLY A 25 -5.24 4.60 12.21
N ALA A 26 -5.76 3.74 11.33
CA ALA A 26 -7.17 3.37 11.29
C ALA A 26 -7.35 1.89 10.93
N VAL A 27 -8.42 1.27 11.42
CA VAL A 27 -8.79 -0.12 11.11
C VAL A 27 -10.13 -0.15 10.40
N VAL A 28 -10.14 -0.62 9.15
CA VAL A 28 -11.35 -0.72 8.32
C VAL A 28 -11.71 -2.19 8.13
N SER A 29 -12.90 -2.58 8.57
CA SER A 29 -13.46 -3.91 8.36
C SER A 29 -14.58 -3.85 7.31
N LEU A 30 -14.38 -4.56 6.21
CA LEU A 30 -15.35 -4.68 5.12
C LEU A 30 -15.38 -6.16 4.66
N PRO A 31 -16.57 -6.77 4.45
CA PRO A 31 -16.66 -8.16 3.99
C PRO A 31 -15.94 -8.39 2.65
N THR A 32 -15.52 -9.63 2.40
CA THR A 32 -14.95 -10.02 1.10
C THR A 32 -15.91 -9.70 -0.05
N GLY A 33 -15.39 -9.28 -1.21
CA GLY A 33 -16.20 -8.90 -2.37
C GLY A 33 -16.80 -7.48 -2.33
N THR A 34 -16.72 -6.77 -1.21
CA THR A 34 -17.25 -5.38 -1.09
C THR A 34 -16.26 -4.30 -1.54
N GLY A 35 -15.10 -4.68 -2.04
CA GLY A 35 -14.11 -3.75 -2.60
C GLY A 35 -13.24 -3.05 -1.56
N LYS A 36 -12.86 -3.72 -0.47
CA LYS A 36 -11.89 -3.22 0.53
C LYS A 36 -10.59 -2.68 -0.10
N THR A 37 -10.08 -3.36 -1.13
CA THR A 37 -8.90 -2.91 -1.87
C THR A 37 -9.10 -1.54 -2.49
N LEU A 38 -10.31 -1.21 -2.97
CA LEU A 38 -10.58 0.10 -3.56
C LEU A 38 -10.55 1.21 -2.51
N VAL A 39 -11.03 0.93 -1.30
CA VAL A 39 -10.90 1.85 -0.16
C VAL A 39 -9.43 2.05 0.21
N ALA A 40 -8.62 0.98 0.24
CA ALA A 40 -7.19 1.08 0.50
C ALA A 40 -6.44 1.91 -0.56
N VAL A 41 -6.80 1.75 -1.84
CA VAL A 41 -6.24 2.56 -2.94
C VAL A 41 -6.60 4.02 -2.77
N ALA A 42 -7.88 4.33 -2.50
CA ALA A 42 -8.34 5.69 -2.29
C ALA A 42 -7.68 6.35 -1.07
N PHE A 43 -7.48 5.60 0.01
CA PHE A 43 -6.77 6.07 1.20
C PHE A 43 -5.33 6.42 0.87
N ALA A 44 -4.60 5.50 0.22
CA ALA A 44 -3.22 5.74 -0.19
C ALA A 44 -3.08 6.91 -1.18
N GLU A 45 -4.02 7.05 -2.13
CA GLU A 45 -4.03 8.16 -3.09
C GLU A 45 -4.00 9.52 -2.39
N ARG A 46 -4.81 9.71 -1.33
CA ARG A 46 -4.86 10.99 -0.58
C ARG A 46 -3.48 11.42 -0.05
N TYR A 47 -2.69 10.47 0.44
CA TYR A 47 -1.34 10.76 0.96
C TYR A 47 -0.31 10.90 -0.17
N VAL A 48 -0.39 10.05 -1.20
CA VAL A 48 0.53 10.11 -2.34
C VAL A 48 0.41 11.43 -3.10
N GLN A 49 -0.80 11.98 -3.25
CA GLN A 49 -1.04 13.29 -3.85
C GLN A 49 -0.42 14.44 -3.03
N ARG A 50 -0.27 14.26 -1.71
CA ARG A 50 0.35 15.23 -0.79
C ARG A 50 1.87 15.10 -0.67
N GLY A 51 2.52 14.31 -1.51
CA GLY A 51 3.99 14.15 -1.45
C GLY A 51 4.46 12.89 -0.72
N ALA A 52 3.60 12.14 -0.04
CA ALA A 52 4.00 10.94 0.69
C ALA A 52 4.28 9.72 -0.22
N ARG A 53 4.89 8.70 0.37
CA ARG A 53 5.09 7.37 -0.22
C ARG A 53 4.27 6.34 0.56
N ALA A 54 3.79 5.31 -0.12
CA ALA A 54 2.98 4.25 0.50
C ALA A 54 3.66 2.88 0.35
N LEU A 55 3.76 2.15 1.47
CA LEU A 55 4.08 0.73 1.49
C LEU A 55 2.80 -0.04 1.80
N VAL A 56 2.42 -0.95 0.90
CA VAL A 56 1.24 -1.81 1.03
C VAL A 56 1.73 -3.24 1.20
N LEU A 57 1.31 -3.89 2.28
CA LEU A 57 1.72 -5.26 2.60
C LEU A 57 0.60 -6.24 2.29
N GLU A 58 0.91 -7.24 1.47
CA GLU A 58 -0.01 -8.32 1.09
C GLU A 58 0.64 -9.67 1.39
N PRO A 59 -0.11 -10.66 1.91
CA PRO A 59 0.49 -11.88 2.47
C PRO A 59 0.98 -12.88 1.41
N THR A 60 0.57 -12.74 0.15
CA THR A 60 0.96 -13.68 -0.92
C THR A 60 1.42 -12.94 -2.16
N ARG A 61 2.24 -13.62 -2.98
CA ARG A 61 2.71 -13.11 -4.28
C ARG A 61 1.54 -12.74 -5.19
N PHE A 62 0.53 -13.60 -5.23
CA PHE A 62 -0.68 -13.39 -6.02
C PHE A 62 -1.41 -12.10 -5.61
N LEU A 63 -1.58 -11.87 -4.31
CA LEU A 63 -2.23 -10.65 -3.81
C LEU A 63 -1.37 -9.40 -4.05
N VAL A 64 -0.05 -9.49 -3.92
CA VAL A 64 0.88 -8.41 -4.28
C VAL A 64 0.67 -7.99 -5.75
N GLU A 65 0.64 -8.95 -6.67
CA GLU A 65 0.44 -8.67 -8.10
C GLU A 65 -0.95 -8.08 -8.38
N GLN A 66 -2.01 -8.65 -7.81
CA GLN A 66 -3.37 -8.15 -7.99
C GLN A 66 -3.53 -6.73 -7.43
N THR A 67 -3.04 -6.48 -6.22
CA THR A 67 -3.12 -5.18 -5.57
C THR A 67 -2.30 -4.16 -6.34
N ALA A 68 -1.05 -4.45 -6.75
CA ALA A 68 -0.26 -3.53 -7.57
C ALA A 68 -0.93 -3.21 -8.92
N LYS A 69 -1.51 -4.21 -9.60
CA LYS A 69 -2.32 -4.00 -10.81
C LYS A 69 -3.51 -3.08 -10.53
N ARG A 70 -4.17 -3.24 -9.38
CA ARG A 70 -5.29 -2.36 -8.99
C ARG A 70 -4.84 -0.93 -8.75
N PHE A 71 -3.72 -0.71 -8.06
CA PHE A 71 -3.15 0.63 -7.85
C PHE A 71 -2.81 1.31 -9.19
N ARG A 72 -2.14 0.60 -10.11
CA ARG A 72 -1.82 1.11 -11.45
C ARG A 72 -3.06 1.44 -12.26
N TYR A 73 -4.07 0.57 -12.24
CA TYR A 73 -5.35 0.81 -12.90
C TYR A 73 -6.00 2.11 -12.44
N GLU A 74 -5.95 2.41 -11.13
CA GLU A 74 -6.49 3.64 -10.56
C GLU A 74 -5.64 4.91 -10.83
N GLY A 75 -4.48 4.75 -11.46
CA GLY A 75 -3.59 5.84 -11.88
C GLY A 75 -2.39 6.11 -10.98
N LEU A 76 -2.08 5.21 -10.04
CA LEU A 76 -0.94 5.35 -9.13
C LEU A 76 0.31 4.66 -9.68
N ASP A 77 1.47 5.32 -9.54
CA ASP A 77 2.78 4.74 -9.88
C ASP A 77 3.20 3.73 -8.81
N ALA A 78 2.89 2.45 -9.07
CA ALA A 78 3.07 1.36 -8.13
C ALA A 78 4.03 0.28 -8.63
N SER A 79 4.97 -0.16 -7.77
CA SER A 79 5.75 -1.38 -7.97
C SER A 79 5.15 -2.56 -7.19
N MET A 80 5.54 -3.77 -7.61
CA MET A 80 5.15 -5.02 -6.98
C MET A 80 6.42 -5.77 -6.61
N ILE A 81 6.60 -6.15 -5.35
CA ILE A 81 7.84 -6.72 -4.85
C ILE A 81 7.56 -7.98 -4.04
N HIS A 82 8.01 -9.11 -4.58
CA HIS A 82 8.02 -10.39 -3.89
C HIS A 82 9.21 -11.23 -4.38
N SER A 83 9.44 -12.38 -3.76
CA SER A 83 10.58 -13.27 -4.07
C SER A 83 10.63 -13.81 -5.51
N GLY A 84 9.57 -13.62 -6.31
CA GLY A 84 9.50 -14.06 -7.71
C GLY A 84 9.79 -12.97 -8.74
N VAL A 85 9.93 -11.70 -8.32
CA VAL A 85 10.19 -10.58 -9.23
C VAL A 85 11.70 -10.41 -9.39
N LYS A 86 12.16 -10.28 -10.65
CA LYS A 86 13.58 -10.04 -10.98
C LYS A 86 14.03 -8.63 -10.62
N GLU A 87 13.24 -7.62 -10.97
CA GLU A 87 13.54 -6.21 -10.71
C GLU A 87 12.71 -5.67 -9.55
N ARG A 88 13.38 -5.09 -8.54
CA ARG A 88 12.74 -4.57 -7.33
C ARG A 88 12.89 -3.06 -7.26
N ASP A 89 11.98 -2.36 -7.92
CA ASP A 89 11.97 -0.89 -7.90
C ASP A 89 11.30 -0.36 -6.61
N TRP A 90 12.14 -0.10 -5.60
CA TRP A 90 11.77 0.54 -4.34
C TRP A 90 11.71 2.07 -4.43
N SER A 91 11.84 2.68 -5.61
CA SER A 91 11.77 4.15 -5.79
C SER A 91 10.36 4.67 -6.05
N LYS A 92 9.43 3.79 -6.46
CA LYS A 92 8.04 4.13 -6.77
C LYS A 92 7.29 4.78 -5.60
N ARG A 93 6.27 5.56 -5.94
CA ARG A 93 5.41 6.28 -4.97
C ARG A 93 4.59 5.31 -4.13
N VAL A 94 4.14 4.22 -4.74
CA VAL A 94 3.53 3.10 -4.06
C VAL A 94 4.38 1.86 -4.25
N VAL A 95 4.65 1.12 -3.18
CA VAL A 95 5.27 -0.19 -3.23
C VAL A 95 4.31 -1.19 -2.62
N VAL A 96 3.90 -2.19 -3.38
CA VAL A 96 3.13 -3.33 -2.86
C VAL A 96 4.10 -4.49 -2.68
N ALA A 97 4.20 -5.04 -1.47
CA ALA A 97 5.18 -6.06 -1.16
C ALA A 97 4.66 -7.14 -0.21
N THR A 98 5.33 -8.29 -0.19
CA THR A 98 5.16 -9.21 0.94
C THR A 98 5.91 -8.70 2.17
N PRO A 99 5.46 -9.01 3.39
CA PRO A 99 6.15 -8.62 4.63
C PRO A 99 7.63 -9.02 4.63
N GLU A 100 7.97 -10.23 4.15
CA GLU A 100 9.34 -10.75 4.13
C GLU A 100 10.22 -9.95 3.16
N SER A 101 9.65 -9.54 2.02
CA SER A 101 10.39 -8.75 1.02
C SER A 101 10.65 -7.33 1.52
N ALA A 102 9.69 -6.73 2.23
CA ALA A 102 9.86 -5.44 2.89
C ALA A 102 10.88 -5.50 4.01
N LEU A 103 10.83 -6.52 4.87
CA LEU A 103 11.78 -6.71 5.95
C LEU A 103 13.21 -6.91 5.42
N SER A 104 13.38 -7.76 4.41
CA SER A 104 14.68 -7.99 3.76
C SER A 104 15.29 -6.70 3.22
N TYR A 105 14.48 -5.84 2.58
CA TYR A 105 14.93 -4.54 2.10
C TYR A 105 15.36 -3.61 3.25
N LEU A 106 14.56 -3.53 4.32
CA LEU A 106 14.90 -2.71 5.49
C LEU A 106 16.18 -3.20 6.16
N GLN A 107 16.36 -4.50 6.34
CA GLN A 107 17.58 -5.07 6.90
C GLN A 107 18.79 -4.69 6.05
N GLN A 108 18.77 -4.92 4.73
CA GLN A 108 19.89 -4.55 3.86
C GLN A 108 20.20 -3.04 3.92
N ARG A 109 19.17 -2.20 3.99
CA ARG A 109 19.32 -0.75 4.02
C ARG A 109 19.88 -0.23 5.34
N TYR A 110 19.54 -0.84 6.47
CA TYR A 110 19.92 -0.36 7.81
C TYR A 110 21.07 -1.14 8.44
N SER A 111 21.34 -2.38 8.00
CA SER A 111 22.52 -3.16 8.42
C SER A 111 23.83 -2.62 7.85
N GLY A 112 23.79 -1.81 6.78
CA GLY A 112 24.97 -1.12 6.23
C GLY A 112 25.40 0.14 6.99
N ASN A 113 24.61 0.61 7.97
CA ASN A 113 24.91 1.78 8.80
C ASN A 113 25.24 1.43 10.26
N GLY A 114 25.44 0.14 10.57
CA GLY A 114 25.86 -0.30 11.89
C GLY A 114 27.37 -0.24 12.04
N THR A 115 27.87 0.85 12.62
CA THR A 115 29.06 0.80 13.46
C THR A 115 28.97 -0.39 14.41
N ALA A 116 30.12 -1.04 14.59
CA ALA A 116 30.38 -2.08 15.56
C ALA A 116 29.66 -1.85 16.90
N TYR A 117 28.99 -2.89 17.37
CA TYR A 117 28.85 -3.19 18.79
C TYR A 117 29.64 -4.46 19.07
#